data_AF-A0A8J3PY23-F1
#
_entry.id   AF-A0A8J3PY23-F1
#
_cell.length_a   1.000
_cell.length_b   1.000
_cell.length_c   1.000
_cell.angle_alpha   90.00
_cell.angle_beta   90.00
_cell.angle_gamma   90.00
#
_symmetry.space_group_name_H-M   'P 1'
#
loop_
_entity.id
_entity.type
_entity.pdbx_description
1 polymer ?
#
loop_
_entity_poly.entity_id
_entity_poly.type
_entity_poly.pdbx_seq_one_letter_code
_entity_poly.pdbx_strand_id
1 'polypeptide(L)'
;MAPEKLTRQTVIDKAIELADLEGLEAVTIRRLAQELGVSPMAPYWHFKNKELLLHAVADHVLAELTPESDPASPWNVRLRAMVEALVRVLRRHPSMVGVFPLIHKEQVSSFTRATETALSLLGQAGFTLEEGFLISSHLLHGVLALVGDEPGGPRTLTAGEAVEWRRQKRLALESLPQDRFPCMVAFGRTFEAEPDIEHYYAFGVDLLLSGIEATAAHRTPSTATPSSTR
;
A
#
# COMPACT_ATOMS: atom_id res chain seq x y z
N MET A 1 -29.82 -7.56 -19.35
CA MET A 1 -29.70 -7.31 -17.90
C MET A 1 -30.46 -6.03 -17.59
N ALA A 2 -31.29 -6.01 -16.54
CA ALA A 2 -31.89 -4.76 -16.08
C ALA A 2 -30.77 -3.80 -15.62
N PRO A 3 -30.91 -2.48 -15.80
CA PRO A 3 -29.92 -1.54 -15.30
C PRO A 3 -29.77 -1.72 -13.80
N GLU A 4 -28.55 -2.00 -13.36
CA GLU A 4 -28.21 -2.06 -11.95
C GLU A 4 -28.62 -0.73 -11.30
N LYS A 5 -29.33 -0.80 -10.17
CA LYS A 5 -29.85 0.40 -9.53
C LYS A 5 -28.68 1.29 -9.13
N LEU A 6 -28.69 2.55 -9.58
CA LEU A 6 -27.67 3.51 -9.16
C LEU A 6 -27.74 3.70 -7.64
N THR A 7 -26.65 3.33 -6.99
CA THR A 7 -26.41 3.54 -5.56
C THR A 7 -25.05 4.19 -5.35
N ARG A 8 -24.83 4.72 -4.15
CA ARG A 8 -23.51 5.22 -3.75
C ARG A 8 -22.43 4.15 -3.91
N GLN A 9 -22.74 2.90 -3.57
CA GLN A 9 -21.80 1.78 -3.64
C GLN A 9 -21.44 1.44 -5.08
N THR A 10 -22.42 1.30 -5.98
CA THR A 10 -22.16 1.00 -7.40
C THR A 10 -21.30 2.06 -8.09
N VAL A 11 -21.39 3.33 -7.65
CA VAL A 11 -20.52 4.41 -8.17
C VAL A 11 -19.09 4.27 -7.65
N ILE A 12 -18.90 3.87 -6.39
CA ILE A 12 -17.58 3.60 -5.81
C ILE A 12 -16.93 2.40 -6.50
N ASP A 13 -17.65 1.28 -6.62
CA ASP A 13 -17.13 0.05 -7.23
C ASP A 13 -16.69 0.31 -8.68
N LYS A 14 -17.51 1.04 -9.45
CA LYS A 14 -17.17 1.41 -10.82
C LYS A 14 -16.00 2.40 -10.89
N ALA A 15 -15.84 3.27 -9.90
CA ALA A 15 -14.70 4.17 -9.83
C ALA A 15 -13.39 3.44 -9.54
N ILE A 16 -13.41 2.42 -8.68
CA ILE A 16 -12.26 1.55 -8.39
C ILE A 16 -11.88 0.78 -9.66
N GLU A 17 -12.84 0.09 -10.28
CA GLU A 17 -12.62 -0.68 -11.52
C GLU A 17 -12.02 0.20 -12.62
N LEU A 18 -12.58 1.39 -12.84
CA LEU A 18 -12.07 2.31 -13.84
C LEU A 18 -10.67 2.83 -13.51
N ALA A 19 -10.39 3.10 -12.23
CA ALA A 19 -9.09 3.56 -11.78
C ALA A 19 -8.01 2.48 -11.94
N ASP A 20 -8.33 1.23 -11.65
CA ASP A 20 -7.40 0.11 -11.76
C ASP A 20 -7.13 -0.28 -13.22
N LEU A 21 -8.12 -0.13 -14.12
CA LEU A 21 -7.99 -0.47 -15.54
C LEU A 21 -7.38 0.64 -16.40
N GLU A 22 -7.86 1.88 -16.24
CA GLU A 22 -7.52 3.00 -17.13
C GLU A 22 -6.72 4.11 -16.42
N GLY A 23 -6.47 3.96 -15.12
CA GLY A 23 -5.81 4.96 -14.31
C GLY A 23 -6.75 6.03 -13.74
N LEU A 24 -6.25 6.76 -12.76
CA LEU A 24 -7.03 7.71 -11.97
C LEU A 24 -7.55 8.92 -12.76
N GLU A 25 -6.91 9.27 -13.88
CA GLU A 25 -7.35 10.35 -14.75
C GLU A 25 -8.66 10.03 -15.47
N ALA A 26 -8.91 8.75 -15.78
CA ALA A 26 -10.16 8.31 -16.40
C ALA A 26 -11.36 8.48 -15.46
N VAL A 27 -11.13 8.47 -14.13
CA VAL A 27 -12.17 8.61 -13.12
C VAL A 27 -12.71 10.03 -13.10
N THR A 28 -13.80 10.25 -13.85
CA THR A 28 -14.58 11.49 -13.82
C THR A 28 -16.05 11.17 -13.58
N ILE A 29 -16.78 12.08 -12.93
CA ILE A 29 -18.22 11.91 -12.67
C ILE A 29 -19.00 11.64 -13.97
N ARG A 30 -18.61 12.29 -15.07
CA ARG A 30 -19.22 12.10 -16.39
C ARG A 30 -18.90 10.73 -16.99
N ARG A 31 -17.64 10.29 -16.94
CA ARG A 31 -17.24 8.94 -17.39
C ARG A 31 -17.97 7.87 -16.59
N LEU A 32 -18.08 8.03 -15.28
CA LEU A 32 -18.85 7.12 -14.42
C LEU A 32 -20.34 7.07 -14.79
N ALA A 33 -20.96 8.21 -15.08
CA ALA A 33 -22.35 8.23 -15.57
C ALA A 33 -22.52 7.44 -16.87
N GLN A 34 -21.56 7.57 -17.80
CA GLN A 34 -21.55 6.85 -19.07
C GLN A 34 -21.37 5.34 -18.85
N GLU A 35 -20.40 4.92 -18.05
CA GLU A 35 -20.16 3.51 -17.72
C GLU A 35 -21.36 2.86 -17.02
N LEU A 36 -22.06 3.60 -16.17
CA LEU A 36 -23.24 3.13 -15.45
C LEU A 36 -24.52 3.23 -16.30
N GLY A 37 -24.47 3.79 -17.51
CA GLY A 37 -25.64 3.94 -18.40
C GLY A 37 -26.72 4.88 -17.84
N VAL A 38 -26.33 5.86 -17.01
CA VAL A 38 -27.24 6.81 -16.35
C VAL A 38 -27.06 8.24 -16.87
N SER A 39 -28.00 9.12 -16.53
CA SER A 39 -27.87 10.53 -16.90
C SER A 39 -26.63 11.17 -16.23
N PRO A 40 -25.97 12.15 -16.86
CA PRO A 40 -24.80 12.82 -16.27
C PRO A 40 -25.03 13.45 -14.90
N MET A 41 -26.29 13.80 -14.58
CA MET A 41 -26.67 14.35 -13.28
C MET A 41 -26.85 13.28 -12.20
N ALA A 42 -27.03 12.02 -12.56
CA ALA A 42 -27.39 10.96 -11.61
C ALA A 42 -26.30 10.72 -10.54
N PRO A 43 -25.00 10.63 -10.87
CA PRO A 43 -23.97 10.42 -9.85
C PRO A 43 -23.74 11.64 -8.94
N TYR A 44 -24.10 12.86 -9.39
CA TYR A 44 -23.97 14.07 -8.57
C TYR A 44 -24.88 14.05 -7.33
N TRP A 45 -25.96 13.26 -7.35
CA TRP A 45 -26.80 13.02 -6.16
C TRP A 45 -26.07 12.22 -5.07
N HIS A 46 -25.05 11.44 -5.44
CA HIS A 46 -24.24 10.66 -4.52
C HIS A 46 -22.94 11.37 -4.14
N PHE A 47 -22.30 12.05 -5.11
CA PHE A 47 -21.02 12.72 -4.91
C PHE A 47 -21.01 14.10 -5.56
N LYS A 48 -20.83 15.14 -4.75
CA LYS A 48 -20.85 16.52 -5.25
C LYS A 48 -19.67 16.87 -6.16
N ASN A 49 -18.53 16.19 -5.99
CA ASN A 49 -17.31 16.42 -6.76
C ASN A 49 -16.43 15.14 -6.78
N LYS A 50 -15.35 15.16 -7.57
CA LYS A 50 -14.38 14.06 -7.68
C LYS A 50 -13.68 13.79 -6.35
N GLU A 51 -13.34 14.82 -5.59
CA GLU A 51 -12.67 14.70 -4.29
C GLU A 51 -13.46 13.85 -3.28
N LEU A 52 -14.76 14.15 -3.08
CA LEU A 52 -15.62 13.39 -2.18
C LEU A 52 -15.85 11.95 -2.65
N LEU A 53 -15.82 11.71 -3.96
CA LEU A 53 -15.79 10.36 -4.51
C LEU A 53 -14.49 9.64 -4.13
N LEU A 54 -13.33 10.30 -4.28
CA LEU A 54 -12.04 9.71 -3.92
C LEU A 54 -11.91 9.44 -2.41
N HIS A 55 -12.46 10.31 -1.55
CA HIS A 55 -12.56 10.04 -0.11
C HIS A 55 -13.35 8.76 0.16
N ALA A 56 -14.47 8.58 -0.54
CA ALA A 56 -15.32 7.40 -0.40
C ALA A 56 -14.68 6.12 -0.96
N VAL A 57 -13.97 6.22 -2.07
CA VAL A 57 -13.18 5.12 -2.64
C VAL A 57 -12.09 4.70 -1.65
N ALA A 58 -11.34 5.65 -1.11
CA ALA A 58 -10.32 5.37 -0.11
C ALA A 58 -10.90 4.73 1.16
N ASP A 59 -12.04 5.24 1.65
CA ASP A 59 -12.71 4.69 2.82
C ASP A 59 -13.19 3.26 2.57
N HIS A 60 -13.75 2.99 1.38
CA HIS A 60 -14.22 1.66 1.00
C HIS A 60 -13.08 0.65 0.91
N VAL A 61 -11.99 1.00 0.22
CA VAL A 61 -10.82 0.13 0.07
C VAL A 61 -10.14 -0.12 1.42
N LEU A 62 -9.97 0.91 2.25
CA LEU A 62 -9.37 0.76 3.57
C LEU A 62 -10.27 0.04 4.57
N ALA A 63 -11.58 -0.03 4.33
CA ALA A 63 -12.46 -0.86 5.14
C ALA A 63 -12.19 -2.37 4.96
N GLU A 64 -11.54 -2.79 3.87
CA GLU A 64 -11.05 -4.15 3.68
C GLU A 64 -9.82 -4.48 4.53
N LEU A 65 -9.22 -3.50 5.22
CA LEU A 65 -8.05 -3.72 6.06
C LEU A 65 -8.43 -4.62 7.25
N THR A 66 -8.08 -5.90 7.13
CA THR A 66 -8.28 -6.93 8.16
C THR A 66 -6.93 -7.49 8.64
N PRO A 67 -6.29 -6.83 9.63
CA PRO A 67 -5.05 -7.33 10.22
C PRO A 67 -5.28 -8.70 10.89
N GLU A 68 -4.50 -9.69 10.50
CA GLU A 68 -4.56 -11.04 11.06
C GLU A 68 -3.62 -11.13 12.27
N SER A 69 -4.10 -10.68 13.43
CA SER A 69 -3.36 -10.78 14.69
C SER A 69 -4.30 -10.94 15.88
N ASP A 70 -3.88 -11.70 16.88
CA ASP A 70 -4.56 -11.72 18.18
C ASP A 70 -4.42 -10.32 18.85
N PRO A 71 -5.51 -9.69 19.33
CA PRO A 71 -5.43 -8.46 20.10
C PRO A 71 -4.46 -8.50 21.30
N ALA A 72 -4.20 -9.67 21.86
CA ALA A 72 -3.25 -9.90 22.95
C ALA A 72 -1.78 -10.06 22.48
N SER A 73 -1.53 -10.10 21.17
CA SER A 73 -0.17 -10.18 20.63
C SER A 73 0.65 -8.92 20.95
N PRO A 74 1.99 -9.04 21.04
CA PRO A 74 2.88 -7.90 21.20
C PRO A 74 2.68 -6.83 20.11
N TRP A 75 3.02 -5.58 20.44
CA TRP A 75 2.79 -4.43 19.57
C TRP A 75 3.37 -4.62 18.16
N ASN A 76 4.56 -5.24 18.04
CA ASN A 76 5.27 -5.40 16.78
C ASN A 76 4.63 -6.45 15.87
N VAL A 77 4.11 -7.54 16.46
CA VAL A 77 3.32 -8.55 15.74
C VAL A 77 2.03 -7.94 15.18
N ARG A 78 1.36 -7.12 15.98
CA ARG A 78 0.12 -6.44 15.55
C ARG A 78 0.38 -5.38 14.48
N LEU A 79 1.45 -4.59 14.65
CA LEU A 79 1.83 -3.58 13.66
C LEU A 79 2.23 -4.24 12.33
N ARG A 80 2.96 -5.35 12.39
CA ARG A 80 3.29 -6.17 11.21
C ARG A 80 2.03 -6.64 10.49
N ALA A 81 1.09 -7.25 11.20
CA ALA A 81 -0.17 -7.73 10.61
C ALA A 81 -0.96 -6.60 9.95
N MET A 82 -0.91 -5.37 10.50
CA MET A 82 -1.52 -4.19 9.88
C MET A 82 -0.83 -3.79 8.58
N VAL A 83 0.51 -3.77 8.56
CA VAL A 83 1.30 -3.43 7.37
C VAL A 83 1.10 -4.47 6.27
N GLU A 84 1.11 -5.76 6.61
CA GLU A 84 0.88 -6.85 5.66
C GLU A 84 -0.55 -6.81 5.10
N ALA A 85 -1.56 -6.54 5.94
CA ALA A 85 -2.93 -6.34 5.49
C ALA A 85 -3.04 -5.13 4.53
N LEU A 86 -2.33 -4.03 4.83
CA LEU A 86 -2.30 -2.87 3.95
C LEU A 86 -1.65 -3.21 2.60
N VAL A 87 -0.53 -3.93 2.60
CA VAL A 87 0.11 -4.42 1.37
C VAL A 87 -0.86 -5.28 0.55
N ARG A 88 -1.58 -6.23 1.18
CA ARG A 88 -2.59 -7.06 0.49
C ARG A 88 -3.70 -6.22 -0.14
N VAL A 89 -4.24 -5.24 0.58
CA VAL A 89 -5.30 -4.36 0.09
C VAL A 89 -4.81 -3.51 -1.08
N LEU A 90 -3.63 -2.88 -0.98
CA LEU A 90 -3.10 -2.04 -2.06
C LEU A 90 -2.66 -2.85 -3.28
N ARG A 91 -2.23 -4.10 -3.11
CA ARG A 91 -1.95 -5.01 -4.23
C ARG A 91 -3.22 -5.35 -5.02
N ARG A 92 -4.38 -5.42 -4.35
CA ARG A 92 -5.68 -5.63 -4.99
C ARG A 92 -6.20 -4.38 -5.68
N HIS A 93 -5.91 -3.21 -5.13
CA HIS A 93 -6.40 -1.91 -5.58
C HIS A 93 -5.22 -0.95 -5.88
N PRO A 94 -4.39 -1.23 -6.90
CA PRO A 94 -3.15 -0.49 -7.15
C PRO A 94 -3.39 0.99 -7.47
N SER A 95 -4.55 1.36 -7.98
CA SER A 95 -4.92 2.77 -8.20
C SER A 95 -4.87 3.62 -6.94
N MET A 96 -4.97 3.00 -5.76
CA MET A 96 -4.88 3.70 -4.48
C MET A 96 -3.57 4.45 -4.30
N VAL A 97 -2.47 3.98 -4.91
CA VAL A 97 -1.18 4.69 -4.90
C VAL A 97 -1.33 6.12 -5.43
N GLY A 98 -2.17 6.33 -6.45
CA GLY A 98 -2.50 7.66 -6.99
C GLY A 98 -3.61 8.39 -6.22
N VAL A 99 -4.49 7.66 -5.52
CA VAL A 99 -5.59 8.27 -4.74
C VAL A 99 -5.09 8.90 -3.45
N PHE A 100 -4.19 8.23 -2.71
CA PHE A 100 -3.73 8.70 -1.39
C PHE A 100 -3.15 10.13 -1.34
N PRO A 101 -2.41 10.59 -2.36
CA PRO A 101 -1.94 11.97 -2.41
C PRO A 101 -3.04 13.02 -2.65
N LEU A 102 -4.20 12.63 -3.17
CA LEU A 102 -5.27 13.54 -3.60
C LEU A 102 -6.40 13.72 -2.59
N ILE A 103 -6.33 13.02 -1.45
CA ILE A 103 -7.41 12.98 -0.46
C ILE A 103 -7.00 13.68 0.84
N HIS A 104 -8.00 14.25 1.51
CA HIS A 104 -7.92 14.70 2.89
C HIS A 104 -8.13 13.49 3.82
N LYS A 105 -7.02 12.87 4.23
CA LYS A 105 -6.99 11.61 5.01
C LYS A 105 -7.80 11.71 6.32
N GLU A 106 -7.84 12.88 6.94
CA GLU A 106 -8.64 13.19 8.12
C GLU A 106 -10.16 13.10 7.89
N GLN A 107 -10.61 13.15 6.64
CA GLN A 107 -12.02 12.96 6.25
C GLN A 107 -12.35 11.51 5.89
N VAL A 108 -11.39 10.59 6.00
CA VAL A 108 -11.55 9.17 5.67
C VAL A 108 -11.52 8.35 6.96
N SER A 109 -12.71 7.97 7.44
CA SER A 109 -12.88 7.30 8.75
C SER A 109 -12.03 6.05 8.91
N SER A 110 -11.93 5.21 7.88
CA SER A 110 -11.12 3.98 7.91
C SER A 110 -9.63 4.28 8.00
N PHE A 111 -9.17 5.36 7.36
CA PHE A 111 -7.79 5.83 7.48
C PHE A 111 -7.50 6.34 8.90
N THR A 112 -8.39 7.17 9.44
CA THR A 112 -8.27 7.70 10.80
C THR A 112 -8.22 6.56 11.83
N ARG A 113 -9.07 5.54 11.70
CA ARG A 113 -9.05 4.34 12.57
C ARG A 113 -7.75 3.54 12.46
N ALA A 114 -7.25 3.33 11.25
CA ALA A 114 -5.98 2.63 11.05
C ALA A 114 -4.81 3.40 11.67
N THR A 115 -4.80 4.73 11.48
CA THR A 115 -3.78 5.62 12.06
C THR A 115 -3.84 5.60 13.59
N GLU A 116 -5.03 5.75 14.19
CA GLU A 116 -5.23 5.67 15.65
C GLU A 116 -4.70 4.34 16.22
N THR A 117 -4.98 3.23 15.52
CA THR A 117 -4.50 1.90 15.93
C THR A 117 -2.98 1.83 15.85
N ALA A 118 -2.36 2.31 14.78
CA ALA A 118 -0.90 2.35 14.64
C ALA A 118 -0.25 3.24 15.72
N LEU A 119 -0.82 4.41 16.02
CA LEU A 119 -0.35 5.30 17.07
C LEU A 119 -0.41 4.63 18.45
N SER A 120 -1.51 3.92 18.74
CA SER A 120 -1.64 3.16 19.99
C SER A 120 -0.56 2.08 20.14
N LEU A 121 -0.27 1.34 19.07
CA LEU A 121 0.78 0.30 19.06
C LEU A 121 2.19 0.90 19.21
N LEU A 122 2.46 2.01 18.52
CA LEU A 122 3.74 2.71 18.63
C LEU A 122 3.93 3.34 20.02
N GLY A 123 2.86 3.82 20.65
CA GLY A 123 2.88 4.25 22.05
C GLY A 123 3.27 3.12 23.02
N GLN A 124 2.76 1.90 22.80
CA GLN A 124 3.16 0.71 23.57
C GLN A 124 4.64 0.35 23.39
N ALA A 125 5.23 0.71 22.24
CA ALA A 125 6.65 0.54 21.94
C ALA A 125 7.54 1.65 22.54
N GLY A 126 6.97 2.62 23.25
CA GLY A 126 7.70 3.72 23.89
C GLY A 126 7.99 4.91 22.98
N PHE A 127 7.32 5.03 21.83
CA PHE A 127 7.37 6.25 21.01
C PHE A 127 6.41 7.30 21.55
N THR A 128 6.78 8.56 21.40
CA THR A 128 5.87 9.70 21.61
C THR A 128 4.79 9.74 20.51
N LEU A 129 3.72 10.52 20.70
CA LEU A 129 2.68 10.68 19.67
C LEU A 129 3.23 11.30 18.37
N GLU A 130 4.15 12.26 18.48
CA GLU A 130 4.79 12.90 17.34
C GLU A 130 5.62 11.88 16.54
N GLU A 131 6.48 11.12 17.22
CA GLU A 131 7.27 10.05 16.60
C GLU A 131 6.37 8.97 16.01
N GLY A 132 5.32 8.56 16.73
CA GLY A 132 4.35 7.58 16.25
C GLY A 132 3.67 8.04 14.96
N PHE A 133 3.30 9.32 14.85
CA PHE A 133 2.70 9.88 13.65
C PHE A 133 3.67 9.97 12.48
N LEU A 134 4.92 10.36 12.75
CA LEU A 134 5.97 10.33 11.73
C LEU A 134 6.23 8.91 11.25
N ILE A 135 6.34 7.94 12.16
CA ILE A 135 6.56 6.53 11.81
C ILE A 135 5.38 5.98 10.99
N SER A 136 4.14 6.20 11.41
CA SER A 136 2.96 5.73 10.67
C SER A 136 2.87 6.35 9.27
N SER A 137 3.23 7.63 9.13
CA SER A 137 3.31 8.32 7.85
C SER A 137 4.40 7.73 6.94
N HIS A 138 5.58 7.45 7.48
CA HIS A 138 6.67 6.82 6.71
C HIS A 138 6.35 5.38 6.35
N LEU A 139 5.68 4.62 7.22
CA LEU A 139 5.19 3.28 6.91
C LEU A 139 4.20 3.32 5.75
N LEU A 140 3.21 4.23 5.77
CA LEU A 140 2.27 4.39 4.67
C LEU A 140 2.99 4.72 3.37
N HIS A 141 3.89 5.71 3.36
CA HIS A 141 4.64 6.07 2.15
C HIS A 141 5.53 4.92 1.65
N GLY A 142 6.18 4.20 2.56
CA GLY A 142 6.99 3.02 2.23
C GLY A 142 6.16 1.92 1.58
N VAL A 143 4.98 1.64 2.12
CA VAL A 143 4.04 0.64 1.56
C VAL A 143 3.47 1.10 0.22
N LEU A 144 3.13 2.38 0.06
CA LEU A 144 2.70 2.95 -1.22
C LEU A 144 3.80 2.84 -2.28
N ALA A 145 5.06 3.10 -1.93
CA ALA A 145 6.20 2.93 -2.84
C ALA A 145 6.45 1.46 -3.17
N LEU A 146 6.42 0.57 -2.16
CA LEU A 146 6.61 -0.87 -2.32
C LEU A 146 5.58 -1.49 -3.26
N VAL A 147 4.33 -1.02 -3.18
CA VAL A 147 3.23 -1.48 -4.03
C VAL A 147 3.12 -0.66 -5.31
N GLY A 148 3.68 0.54 -5.41
CA GLY A 148 3.59 1.40 -6.60
C GLY A 148 4.19 0.76 -7.85
N ASP A 149 5.41 0.23 -7.72
CA ASP A 149 6.06 -0.53 -8.78
C ASP A 149 5.73 -2.02 -8.66
N GLU A 150 5.41 -2.68 -9.77
CA GLU A 150 5.21 -4.12 -9.74
C GLU A 150 6.56 -4.84 -9.79
N PRO A 151 6.85 -5.73 -8.82
CA PRO A 151 8.04 -6.55 -8.89
C PRO A 151 8.06 -7.35 -10.19
N GLY A 152 9.12 -7.20 -10.98
CA GLY A 152 9.30 -7.95 -12.21
C GLY A 152 8.84 -7.28 -13.51
N GLY A 153 8.35 -6.05 -13.47
CA GLY A 153 8.07 -5.25 -14.67
C GLY A 153 6.89 -4.30 -14.52
N PRO A 154 6.64 -3.41 -15.49
CA PRO A 154 5.46 -2.55 -15.45
C PRO A 154 4.16 -3.34 -15.44
N ARG A 155 3.23 -2.92 -14.58
CA ARG A 155 1.89 -3.52 -14.38
C ARG A 155 1.01 -3.55 -15.62
N THR A 156 1.29 -2.67 -16.57
CA THR A 156 0.54 -2.51 -17.81
C THR A 156 0.88 -3.56 -18.88
N LEU A 157 1.93 -4.36 -18.65
CA LEU A 157 2.36 -5.38 -19.60
C LEU A 157 1.53 -6.65 -19.47
N THR A 158 1.23 -7.28 -20.60
CA THR A 158 0.73 -8.66 -20.63
C THR A 158 1.80 -9.63 -20.13
N ALA A 159 1.40 -10.85 -19.76
CA ALA A 159 2.33 -11.87 -19.27
C ALA A 159 3.52 -12.13 -20.22
N GLY A 160 3.26 -12.18 -21.54
CA GLY A 160 4.31 -12.37 -22.55
C GLY A 160 5.24 -11.16 -22.68
N GLU A 161 4.69 -9.95 -22.67
CA GLU A 161 5.49 -8.71 -22.69
C GLU A 161 6.34 -8.57 -21.42
N ALA A 162 5.82 -8.97 -20.27
CA ALA A 162 6.55 -8.94 -19.01
C ALA A 162 7.75 -9.90 -19.02
N VAL A 163 7.59 -11.10 -19.61
CA VAL A 163 8.72 -12.05 -19.80
C VAL A 163 9.80 -11.45 -20.69
N GLU A 164 9.43 -10.87 -21.84
CA GLU A 164 10.41 -10.27 -22.75
C GLU A 164 11.05 -9.03 -22.12
N TRP A 165 10.28 -8.20 -21.40
CA TRP A 165 10.80 -7.05 -20.66
C TRP A 165 11.87 -7.48 -19.64
N ARG A 166 11.62 -8.54 -18.87
CA ARG A 166 12.61 -9.09 -17.93
C ARG A 166 13.84 -9.63 -18.62
N ARG A 167 13.67 -10.35 -19.73
CA ARG A 167 14.77 -10.87 -20.55
C ARG A 167 15.65 -9.73 -21.06
N GLN A 168 15.05 -8.66 -21.59
CA GLN A 168 15.77 -7.49 -22.08
C GLN A 168 16.49 -6.75 -20.94
N LYS A 169 15.83 -6.56 -19.79
CA LYS A 169 16.45 -5.96 -18.60
C LYS A 169 17.66 -6.76 -18.14
N ARG A 170 17.57 -8.09 -18.10
CA ARG A 170 18.68 -8.99 -17.76
C ARG A 170 19.86 -8.81 -18.71
N LEU A 171 19.64 -8.90 -20.02
CA LEU A 171 20.69 -8.73 -21.03
C LEU A 171 21.32 -7.33 -20.97
N ALA A 172 20.52 -6.30 -20.72
CA ALA A 172 21.01 -4.93 -20.55
C ALA A 172 21.94 -4.82 -19.33
N LEU A 173 21.59 -5.43 -18.20
CA LEU A 173 22.44 -5.46 -17.00
C LEU A 173 23.73 -6.25 -17.21
N GLU A 174 23.65 -7.42 -17.83
CA GLU A 174 24.81 -8.30 -18.10
C GLU A 174 25.79 -7.69 -19.12
N SER A 175 25.30 -6.81 -20.02
CA SER A 175 26.13 -6.14 -21.04
C SER A 175 26.76 -4.82 -20.55
N LEU A 176 26.51 -4.41 -19.31
CA LEU A 176 27.17 -3.24 -18.73
C LEU A 176 28.70 -3.46 -18.64
N PRO A 177 29.51 -2.40 -18.76
CA PRO A 177 30.96 -2.49 -18.60
C PRO A 177 31.33 -3.04 -17.21
N GLN A 178 31.85 -4.27 -17.15
CA GLN A 178 32.13 -4.98 -15.89
C GLN A 178 33.20 -4.29 -15.03
N ASP A 179 34.13 -3.57 -15.66
CA ASP A 179 35.16 -2.76 -15.03
C ASP A 179 34.58 -1.56 -14.25
N ARG A 180 33.39 -1.07 -14.65
CA ARG A 180 32.72 0.07 -14.01
C ARG A 180 31.52 -0.34 -13.15
N PHE A 181 30.78 -1.38 -13.53
CA PHE A 181 29.53 -1.77 -12.89
C PHE A 181 29.49 -3.25 -12.47
N PRO A 182 30.50 -3.75 -11.74
CA PRO A 182 30.62 -5.18 -11.43
C PRO A 182 29.41 -5.73 -10.67
N CYS A 183 28.85 -4.97 -9.73
CA CYS A 183 27.68 -5.39 -8.95
C CYS A 183 26.40 -5.47 -9.80
N MET A 184 26.20 -4.54 -10.74
CA MET A 184 25.01 -4.55 -11.61
C MET A 184 25.06 -5.71 -12.60
N VAL A 185 26.25 -6.01 -13.14
CA VAL A 185 26.48 -7.19 -13.99
C VAL A 185 26.23 -8.48 -13.19
N ALA A 186 26.75 -8.56 -11.95
CA ALA A 186 26.51 -9.70 -11.07
C ALA A 186 25.02 -9.88 -10.74
N PHE A 187 24.32 -8.80 -10.43
CA PHE A 187 22.87 -8.80 -10.20
C PHE A 187 22.07 -9.21 -11.44
N GLY A 188 22.50 -8.81 -12.65
CA GLY A 188 21.89 -9.31 -13.89
C GLY A 188 21.87 -10.83 -13.97
N ARG A 189 22.93 -11.50 -13.48
CA ARG A 189 23.01 -12.97 -13.47
C ARG A 189 22.06 -13.65 -12.48
N THR A 190 21.54 -12.91 -11.49
CA THR A 190 20.56 -13.42 -10.53
C THR A 190 19.12 -13.14 -10.96
N PHE A 191 18.91 -12.50 -12.12
CA PHE A 191 17.57 -12.17 -12.60
C PHE A 191 16.85 -13.45 -13.06
N GLU A 192 15.92 -13.91 -12.25
CA GLU A 192 15.06 -15.05 -12.58
C GLU A 192 14.07 -14.69 -13.68
N ALA A 193 13.61 -15.71 -14.44
CA ALA A 193 12.63 -15.53 -15.50
C ALA A 193 11.24 -15.14 -14.96
N GLU A 194 10.92 -15.61 -13.76
CA GLU A 194 9.71 -15.29 -13.01
C GLU A 194 10.13 -14.81 -11.61
N PRO A 195 9.71 -13.62 -11.16
CA PRO A 195 10.12 -13.10 -9.85
C PRO A 195 9.30 -13.74 -8.73
N ASP A 196 9.94 -14.01 -7.60
CA ASP A 196 9.23 -14.33 -6.36
C ASP A 196 8.60 -13.05 -5.76
N ILE A 197 7.33 -12.84 -6.11
CA ILE A 197 6.54 -11.68 -5.70
C ILE A 197 6.29 -11.67 -4.20
N GLU A 198 6.03 -12.83 -3.60
CA GLU A 198 5.76 -12.91 -2.16
C GLU A 198 7.03 -12.65 -1.36
N HIS A 199 8.18 -13.16 -1.81
CA HIS A 199 9.47 -12.82 -1.20
C HIS A 199 9.77 -11.31 -1.28
N TYR A 200 9.52 -10.67 -2.43
CA TYR A 200 9.72 -9.23 -2.58
C TYR A 200 8.92 -8.41 -1.56
N TYR A 201 7.63 -8.71 -1.39
CA TYR A 201 6.78 -8.00 -0.45
C TYR A 201 7.15 -8.31 1.01
N ALA A 202 7.39 -9.59 1.34
CA ALA A 202 7.82 -9.99 2.67
C ALA A 202 9.11 -9.28 3.08
N PHE A 203 10.11 -9.28 2.19
CA PHE A 203 11.38 -8.60 2.41
C PHE A 203 11.20 -7.08 2.59
N GLY A 204 10.35 -6.45 1.78
CA GLY A 204 10.03 -5.02 1.91
C GLY A 204 9.38 -4.68 3.25
N VAL A 205 8.41 -5.48 3.71
CA VAL A 205 7.77 -5.31 5.02
C VAL A 205 8.77 -5.51 6.16
N ASP A 206 9.64 -6.52 6.06
CA ASP A 206 10.70 -6.75 7.04
C ASP A 206 11.63 -5.55 7.15
N LEU A 207 12.04 -4.97 6.02
CA LEU A 207 12.93 -3.82 5.99
C LEU A 207 12.30 -2.59 6.66
N LEU A 208 11.01 -2.33 6.38
CA LEU A 208 10.27 -1.20 6.95
C LEU A 208 10.09 -1.33 8.47
N LEU A 209 9.83 -2.54 8.96
CA LEU A 209 9.57 -2.78 10.38
C LEU A 209 10.84 -2.93 11.20
N SER A 210 11.91 -3.51 10.63
CA SER A 210 13.17 -3.78 11.35
C SER A 210 13.76 -2.52 11.98
N GLY A 211 13.71 -1.38 11.27
CA GLY A 211 14.19 -0.11 11.79
C GLY A 211 13.39 0.40 13.00
N ILE A 212 12.07 0.18 12.99
CA ILE A 212 11.16 0.56 14.08
C ILE A 212 11.39 -0.33 15.29
N GLU A 213 11.45 -1.65 15.08
CA GLU A 213 11.72 -2.63 16.13
C GLU A 213 13.08 -2.40 16.78
N ALA A 214 14.13 -2.17 15.99
CA ALA A 214 15.45 -1.83 16.50
C ALA A 214 15.40 -0.53 17.32
N THR A 215 14.73 0.51 16.84
CA THR A 215 14.62 1.79 17.57
C THR A 215 13.85 1.64 18.88
N ALA A 216 12.78 0.84 18.91
CA ALA A 216 12.00 0.55 20.11
C ALA A 216 12.79 -0.25 21.14
N ALA A 217 13.62 -1.20 20.71
CA ALA A 217 14.46 -2.01 21.60
C ALA A 217 15.43 -1.15 22.42
N HIS A 218 15.97 -0.06 21.85
CA HIS A 218 16.85 0.87 22.57
C HIS A 218 16.12 1.80 23.54
N ARG A 219 14.78 1.88 23.46
CA ARG A 219 13.94 2.76 24.28
C ARG A 219 13.35 2.06 25.49
N THR A 220 13.28 0.73 25.45
CA THR A 220 12.85 -0.06 26.58
C THR A 220 13.98 -0.05 27.61
N PRO A 221 13.82 0.53 28.81
CA PRO A 221 14.87 0.46 29.82
C PRO A 221 15.11 -1.01 30.13
N SER A 222 16.36 -1.46 29.97
CA SER A 222 16.81 -2.75 30.51
C SER A 222 16.33 -2.82 31.95
N THR A 223 15.44 -3.77 32.25
CA THR A 223 15.07 -4.12 33.62
C THR A 223 16.32 -4.64 34.32
N ALA A 224 17.13 -3.72 34.84
CA ALA A 224 18.27 -4.02 35.67
C ALA A 224 17.73 -4.77 36.90
N THR A 225 18.12 -6.04 37.00
CA THR A 225 17.91 -6.89 38.17
C THR A 225 18.41 -6.15 39.41
N PRO A 226 17.63 -6.05 40.51
CA PRO A 226 18.17 -5.52 41.75
C PRO A 226 19.21 -6.51 42.25
N SER A 227 20.48 -6.09 42.21
CA SER A 227 21.60 -6.76 42.86
C SER A 227 21.27 -6.89 44.35
N SER A 228 20.85 -8.08 44.77
CA SER A 228 20.77 -8.44 46.18
C SER A 228 22.19 -8.38 46.75
N THR A 229 22.47 -7.33 47.50
CA THR A 229 23.68 -7.24 48.32
C THR A 229 23.30 -7.63 49.74
N ARG A 230 24.05 -8.62 50.25
CA ARG A 230 24.04 -9.17 51.61
C ARG A 230 24.13 -8.12 52.71
#